data_AF-A0A4Q2XV65-F1
#
_entry.id   AF-A0A4Q2XV65-F1
#
_cell.length_a   1.000
_cell.length_b   1.000
_cell.length_c   1.000
_cell.angle_alpha   90.00
_cell.angle_beta   90.00
_cell.angle_gamma   90.00
#
_symmetry.space_group_name_H-M   'P 1'
#
loop_
_entity.id
_entity.type
_entity.pdbx_description
1 polymer ?
#
loop_
_entity_poly.entity_id
_entity_poly.type
_entity_poly.pdbx_seq_one_letter_code
_entity_poly.pdbx_strand_id
1 'polypeptide(L)'
;AEPGPTGAPAPPAKIRTTHIRHDEHGQPSGQVEFDLQEESDGTRKFIALSGPVSHTLQNGSILVLDELESSLHPKLTQAIVDLFHSPLNDKNAQLICATHDVTLLDPDRFRRDQIWFCEKDAQGATDLYSLADFDSNQVRPDSKFSRQYLLGLFGAVPKLAHFEEAVEHALR
;
A
#
# COMPACT_ATOMS: atom_id res chain seq x y z
N ALA A 1 0.75 -34.84 -41.60
CA ALA A 1 0.78 -34.44 -40.18
C ALA A 1 -0.32 -33.42 -39.98
N GLU A 2 -1.39 -33.80 -39.29
CA GLU A 2 -2.47 -32.86 -38.97
C GLU A 2 -1.97 -31.88 -37.89
N PRO A 3 -2.31 -30.59 -37.99
CA PRO A 3 -1.99 -29.63 -36.94
C PRO A 3 -2.85 -29.94 -35.72
N GLY A 4 -2.19 -30.15 -34.57
CA GLY A 4 -2.85 -30.45 -33.30
C GLY A 4 -3.79 -29.31 -32.85
N PRO A 5 -4.75 -29.61 -31.95
CA PRO A 5 -5.74 -28.64 -31.52
C PRO A 5 -5.05 -27.47 -30.82
N THR A 6 -5.14 -26.28 -31.42
CA THR A 6 -4.87 -25.00 -30.78
C THR A 6 -5.79 -24.88 -29.57
N GLY A 7 -5.27 -25.20 -28.40
CA GLY A 7 -5.95 -24.98 -27.12
C GLY A 7 -6.19 -23.49 -26.95
N ALA A 8 -7.44 -23.07 -27.12
CA ALA A 8 -7.86 -21.74 -26.72
C ALA A 8 -7.46 -21.53 -25.24
N PRO A 9 -6.96 -20.34 -24.86
CA PRO A 9 -6.66 -20.06 -23.47
C PRO A 9 -7.91 -20.31 -22.63
N ALA A 10 -7.75 -21.02 -21.51
CA ALA A 10 -8.83 -21.27 -20.58
C ALA A 10 -9.51 -19.92 -20.24
N PRO A 11 -10.84 -19.85 -20.16
CA PRO A 11 -11.53 -18.62 -19.81
C PRO A 11 -10.99 -18.11 -18.47
N PRO A 12 -10.85 -16.79 -18.30
CA PRO A 12 -10.34 -16.23 -17.06
C PRO A 12 -11.20 -16.74 -15.89
N ALA A 13 -10.53 -17.19 -14.83
CA ALA A 13 -11.20 -17.69 -13.65
C ALA A 13 -12.18 -16.63 -13.12
N LYS A 14 -13.46 -16.99 -12.98
CA LYS A 14 -14.46 -16.11 -12.36
C LYS A 14 -14.28 -16.15 -10.86
N ILE A 15 -13.90 -15.03 -10.26
CA ILE A 15 -13.80 -14.86 -8.81
C ILE A 15 -15.19 -14.49 -8.28
N ARG A 16 -15.67 -15.27 -7.31
CA ARG A 16 -16.89 -15.02 -6.54
C ARG A 16 -16.50 -14.75 -5.08
N THR A 17 -17.22 -13.83 -4.44
CA THR A 17 -17.10 -13.59 -2.99
C THR A 17 -18.36 -14.11 -2.30
N THR A 18 -18.22 -14.56 -1.05
CA THR A 18 -19.32 -15.15 -0.28
C THR A 18 -19.47 -14.42 1.05
N HIS A 19 -20.67 -13.95 1.33
CA HIS A 19 -21.00 -13.20 2.54
C HIS A 19 -22.11 -13.88 3.32
N ILE A 20 -22.06 -13.77 4.65
CA ILE A 20 -23.11 -14.29 5.52
C ILE A 20 -24.32 -13.37 5.43
N ARG A 21 -25.48 -13.93 5.10
CA ARG A 21 -26.76 -13.23 5.19
C ARG A 21 -27.30 -13.35 6.61
N HIS A 22 -27.81 -12.25 7.15
CA HIS A 22 -28.45 -12.22 8.46
C HIS A 22 -29.97 -12.05 8.29
N ASP A 23 -30.77 -12.68 9.15
CA ASP A 23 -32.22 -12.46 9.21
C ASP A 23 -32.58 -11.14 9.93
N GLU A 24 -33.88 -10.88 10.07
CA GLU A 24 -34.42 -9.68 10.75
C GLU A 24 -34.03 -9.61 12.24
N HIS A 25 -33.59 -10.72 12.84
CA HIS A 25 -33.12 -10.80 14.23
C HIS A 25 -31.58 -10.78 14.32
N GLY A 26 -30.89 -10.55 13.20
CA GLY A 26 -29.43 -10.51 13.12
C GLY A 26 -28.75 -11.88 13.18
N GLN A 27 -29.51 -12.99 13.10
CA GLN A 27 -28.96 -14.33 13.13
C GLN A 27 -28.51 -14.77 11.71
N PRO A 28 -27.42 -15.55 11.58
CA PRO A 28 -26.99 -16.08 10.30
C PRO A 28 -28.09 -16.93 9.64
N SER A 29 -28.55 -16.53 8.47
CA SER A 29 -29.69 -17.13 7.74
C SER A 29 -29.31 -17.70 6.36
N GLY A 30 -28.01 -17.72 6.06
CA GLY A 30 -27.46 -18.31 4.84
C GLY A 30 -26.23 -17.56 4.35
N GLN A 31 -25.88 -17.82 3.10
CA GLN A 31 -24.83 -17.11 2.38
C GLN A 31 -25.38 -16.52 1.09
N VAL A 32 -24.78 -15.42 0.65
CA VAL A 32 -25.03 -14.79 -0.65
C VAL A 32 -23.70 -14.67 -1.38
N GLU A 33 -23.73 -14.95 -2.68
CA GLU A 33 -22.57 -14.78 -3.55
C GLU A 33 -22.69 -13.48 -4.34
N PHE A 34 -21.55 -12.82 -4.52
CA PHE A 34 -21.42 -11.66 -5.38
C PHE A 34 -20.37 -11.91 -6.46
N ASP A 35 -20.59 -11.33 -7.64
CA ASP A 35 -19.51 -11.14 -8.60
C ASP A 35 -18.49 -10.14 -8.03
N LEU A 36 -17.20 -10.34 -8.36
CA LEU A 36 -16.15 -9.41 -7.92
C LEU A 36 -16.41 -7.95 -8.34
N GLN A 37 -17.21 -7.70 -9.38
CA GLN A 37 -17.59 -6.35 -9.81
C GLN A 37 -18.61 -5.67 -8.90
N GLU A 38 -19.33 -6.43 -8.07
CA GLU A 38 -20.31 -5.92 -7.11
C GLU A 38 -19.66 -5.59 -5.75
N GLU A 39 -18.37 -5.95 -5.59
CA GLU A 39 -17.59 -5.66 -4.39
C GLU A 39 -17.07 -4.22 -4.36
N SER A 40 -16.75 -3.76 -3.15
CA SER A 40 -16.05 -2.48 -2.96
C SER A 40 -14.69 -2.46 -3.67
N ASP A 41 -14.25 -1.27 -4.10
CA ASP A 41 -12.94 -1.12 -4.74
C ASP A 41 -11.78 -1.61 -3.85
N GLY A 42 -11.89 -1.44 -2.53
CA GLY A 42 -10.91 -1.96 -1.58
C GLY A 42 -10.84 -3.48 -1.56
N THR A 43 -11.98 -4.18 -1.56
CA THR A 43 -12.02 -5.64 -1.67
C THR A 43 -11.40 -6.09 -3.00
N ARG A 44 -11.78 -5.45 -4.09
CA ARG A 44 -11.29 -5.77 -5.45
C ARG A 44 -9.78 -5.59 -5.54
N LYS A 45 -9.24 -4.48 -5.03
CA LYS A 45 -7.79 -4.23 -5.00
C LYS A 45 -7.05 -5.21 -4.09
N PHE A 46 -7.60 -5.51 -2.92
CA PHE A 46 -7.00 -6.48 -1.99
C PHE A 46 -6.87 -7.86 -2.65
N ILE A 47 -7.94 -8.34 -3.29
CA ILE A 47 -7.91 -9.61 -4.03
C ILE A 47 -6.88 -9.53 -5.17
N ALA A 48 -6.85 -8.44 -5.94
CA ALA A 48 -5.88 -8.26 -7.02
C ALA A 48 -4.42 -8.27 -6.51
N LEU A 49 -4.14 -7.71 -5.34
CA LEU A 49 -2.80 -7.71 -4.71
C LEU A 49 -2.42 -9.04 -4.09
N SER A 50 -3.39 -9.85 -3.66
CA SER A 50 -3.13 -11.14 -2.99
C SER A 50 -2.28 -12.09 -3.84
N GLY A 51 -2.52 -12.11 -5.17
CA GLY A 51 -1.75 -12.92 -6.11
C GLY A 51 -0.28 -12.50 -6.19
N PRO A 52 0.04 -11.25 -6.56
CA PRO A 52 1.40 -10.73 -6.57
C PRO A 52 2.11 -10.85 -5.23
N VAL A 53 1.46 -10.52 -4.10
CA VAL A 53 2.05 -10.66 -2.76
C VAL A 53 2.42 -12.12 -2.48
N SER A 54 1.49 -13.04 -2.70
CA SER A 54 1.71 -14.48 -2.51
C SER A 54 2.85 -15.00 -3.41
N HIS A 55 2.81 -14.68 -4.70
CA HIS A 55 3.85 -15.04 -5.64
C HIS A 55 5.23 -14.50 -5.21
N THR A 56 5.27 -13.27 -4.71
CA THR A 56 6.53 -12.64 -4.30
C THR A 56 7.13 -13.35 -3.10
N LEU A 57 6.32 -13.59 -2.05
CA LEU A 57 6.73 -14.32 -0.84
C LEU A 57 7.18 -15.75 -1.16
N GLN A 58 6.45 -16.47 -2.02
CA GLN A 58 6.78 -17.86 -2.38
C GLN A 58 8.09 -17.99 -3.16
N ASN A 59 8.43 -16.99 -3.97
CA ASN A 59 9.59 -17.05 -4.87
C ASN A 59 10.78 -16.21 -4.39
N GLY A 60 10.66 -15.48 -3.27
CA GLY A 60 11.73 -14.59 -2.79
C GLY A 60 12.06 -13.46 -3.75
N SER A 61 11.07 -12.97 -4.49
CA SER A 61 11.27 -11.93 -5.50
C SER A 61 11.02 -10.52 -4.94
N ILE A 62 11.10 -9.50 -5.80
CA ILE A 62 10.88 -8.10 -5.43
C ILE A 62 9.52 -7.67 -5.98
N LEU A 63 8.66 -7.17 -5.10
CA LEU A 63 7.40 -6.53 -5.45
C LEU A 63 7.55 -5.02 -5.33
N VAL A 64 7.30 -4.31 -6.43
CA VAL A 64 7.30 -2.84 -6.46
C VAL A 64 5.87 -2.35 -6.63
N LEU A 65 5.39 -1.52 -5.71
CA LEU A 65 4.03 -0.97 -5.73
C LEU A 65 4.06 0.55 -5.62
N ASP A 66 3.42 1.22 -6.55
CA ASP A 66 3.08 2.64 -6.39
C ASP A 66 1.74 2.77 -5.64
N GLU A 67 1.62 3.78 -4.79
CA GLU A 67 0.44 4.06 -3.96
C GLU A 67 -0.20 2.80 -3.33
N LEU A 68 0.52 2.15 -2.42
CA LEU A 68 0.08 0.90 -1.77
C LEU A 68 -1.36 1.03 -1.19
N GLU A 69 -1.63 2.16 -0.55
CA GLU A 69 -2.87 2.53 0.14
C GLU A 69 -4.03 2.93 -0.75
N SER A 70 -3.82 3.18 -2.05
CA SER A 70 -4.91 3.66 -2.91
C SER A 70 -6.10 2.69 -2.83
N SER A 71 -7.29 3.16 -2.44
CA SER A 71 -8.49 2.34 -2.19
C SER A 71 -8.40 1.26 -1.09
N LEU A 72 -7.28 1.11 -0.37
CA LEU A 72 -7.15 0.18 0.75
C LEU A 72 -7.26 0.89 2.09
N HIS A 73 -7.88 0.23 3.06
CA HIS A 73 -7.87 0.70 4.44
C HIS A 73 -6.45 0.60 5.02
N PRO A 74 -5.96 1.59 5.81
CA PRO A 74 -4.60 1.58 6.39
C PRO A 74 -4.21 0.31 7.15
N LYS A 75 -5.17 -0.34 7.81
CA LYS A 75 -4.92 -1.64 8.47
C LYS A 75 -4.55 -2.76 7.48
N LEU A 76 -5.09 -2.74 6.27
CA LEU A 76 -4.77 -3.73 5.23
C LEU A 76 -3.38 -3.49 4.66
N THR A 77 -2.99 -2.23 4.44
CA THR A 77 -1.63 -1.90 3.98
C THR A 77 -0.59 -2.30 5.03
N GLN A 78 -0.86 -2.01 6.31
CA GLN A 78 -0.03 -2.48 7.43
C GLN A 78 0.09 -4.00 7.44
N ALA A 79 -1.02 -4.73 7.30
CA ALA A 79 -0.99 -6.20 7.27
C ALA A 79 -0.17 -6.75 6.09
N ILE A 80 -0.24 -6.13 4.91
CA ILE A 80 0.60 -6.51 3.76
C ILE A 80 2.07 -6.31 4.08
N VAL A 81 2.46 -5.15 4.62
CA VAL A 81 3.84 -4.87 5.04
C VAL A 81 4.30 -5.88 6.10
N ASP A 82 3.49 -6.13 7.11
CA ASP A 82 3.80 -7.05 8.21
C ASP A 82 4.04 -8.47 7.72
N LEU A 83 3.40 -8.91 6.62
CA LEU A 83 3.69 -10.21 5.98
C LEU A 83 5.15 -10.28 5.50
N PHE A 84 5.69 -9.23 4.89
CA PHE A 84 7.08 -9.20 4.42
C PHE A 84 8.09 -9.13 5.57
N HIS A 85 7.68 -8.66 6.76
CA HIS A 85 8.50 -8.70 7.97
C HIS A 85 8.32 -9.99 8.80
N SER A 86 7.33 -10.82 8.48
CA SER A 86 6.99 -12.00 9.25
C SER A 86 7.88 -13.21 8.93
N PRO A 87 7.90 -14.24 9.79
CA PRO A 87 8.56 -15.52 9.50
C PRO A 87 8.03 -16.26 8.26
N LEU A 88 6.87 -15.87 7.72
CA LEU A 88 6.35 -16.42 6.46
C LEU A 88 7.20 -15.98 5.26
N ASN A 89 7.95 -14.90 5.38
CA ASN A 89 8.92 -14.48 4.38
C ASN A 89 10.25 -15.26 4.51
N ASP A 90 10.18 -16.58 4.34
CA ASP A 90 11.33 -17.48 4.47
C ASP A 90 12.28 -17.44 3.25
N LYS A 91 11.87 -16.76 2.16
CA LYS A 91 12.65 -16.60 0.92
C LYS A 91 13.29 -15.23 0.76
N ASN A 92 13.24 -14.36 1.77
CA ASN A 92 13.77 -12.98 1.70
C ASN A 92 13.17 -12.15 0.55
N ALA A 93 11.88 -12.32 0.29
CA ALA A 93 11.12 -11.46 -0.61
C ALA A 93 11.19 -10.00 -0.14
N GLN A 94 11.17 -9.07 -1.08
CA GLN A 94 11.24 -7.64 -0.79
C GLN A 94 10.00 -6.92 -1.30
N LEU A 95 9.50 -5.99 -0.48
CA LEU A 95 8.48 -5.02 -0.87
C LEU A 95 9.13 -3.64 -0.94
N ILE A 96 9.02 -3.00 -2.10
CA ILE A 96 9.36 -1.59 -2.30
C ILE A 96 8.06 -0.89 -2.65
N CYS A 97 7.63 0.08 -1.85
CA CYS A 97 6.40 0.80 -2.12
C CYS A 97 6.50 2.29 -1.87
N ALA A 98 5.78 3.06 -2.67
CA ALA A 98 5.47 4.46 -2.39
C ALA A 98 4.11 4.54 -1.65
N THR A 99 3.99 5.51 -0.73
CA THR A 99 2.79 5.68 0.07
C THR A 99 2.61 7.12 0.55
N HIS A 100 1.36 7.58 0.62
CA HIS A 100 0.96 8.78 1.36
C HIS A 100 0.40 8.47 2.76
N ASP A 101 0.30 7.19 3.13
CA ASP A 101 -0.25 6.75 4.42
C ASP A 101 0.80 6.90 5.53
N VAL A 102 0.73 8.02 6.23
CA VAL A 102 1.60 8.32 7.37
C VAL A 102 1.47 7.32 8.52
N THR A 103 0.42 6.48 8.56
CA THR A 103 0.29 5.46 9.61
C THR A 103 1.32 4.33 9.48
N LEU A 104 1.93 4.17 8.30
CA LEU A 104 3.05 3.25 8.07
C LEU A 104 4.37 3.76 8.65
N LEU A 105 4.51 5.07 8.89
CA LEU A 105 5.71 5.68 9.50
C LEU A 105 5.76 5.40 11.01
N ASP A 106 6.12 4.17 11.36
CA ASP A 106 6.16 3.66 12.73
C ASP A 106 7.53 3.02 13.05
N PRO A 107 8.24 3.48 14.11
CA PRO A 107 9.50 2.87 14.55
C PRO A 107 9.39 1.40 14.94
N ASP A 108 8.19 0.93 15.32
CA ASP A 108 7.97 -0.47 15.68
C ASP A 108 7.89 -1.38 14.44
N ARG A 109 7.65 -0.81 13.25
CA ARG A 109 7.55 -1.57 11.98
C ARG A 109 8.78 -1.43 11.10
N PHE A 110 9.38 -0.24 11.05
CA PHE A 110 10.46 0.06 10.13
C PHE A 110 11.69 0.55 10.87
N ARG A 111 12.85 0.02 10.46
CA ARG A 111 14.12 0.67 10.74
C ARG A 111 14.24 1.95 9.93
N ARG A 112 15.07 2.87 10.41
CA ARG A 112 15.29 4.18 9.78
C ARG A 112 15.85 4.08 8.35
N ASP A 113 16.66 3.07 8.05
CA ASP A 113 17.24 2.81 6.73
C ASP A 113 16.22 2.27 5.71
N GLN A 114 15.05 1.82 6.17
CA GLN A 114 13.96 1.33 5.33
C GLN A 114 12.96 2.43 4.96
N ILE A 115 13.08 3.62 5.55
CA ILE A 115 12.22 4.77 5.27
C ILE A 115 13.00 5.77 4.43
N TRP A 116 12.40 6.15 3.31
CA TRP A 116 12.95 7.12 2.36
C TRP A 116 11.90 8.18 2.06
N PHE A 117 12.35 9.43 1.93
CA PHE A 117 11.51 10.58 1.64
C PHE A 117 11.87 11.14 0.26
N CYS A 118 10.85 11.60 -0.46
CA CYS A 118 10.99 12.31 -1.72
C CYS A 118 10.56 13.76 -1.51
N GLU A 119 11.43 14.72 -1.81
CA GLU A 119 11.10 16.15 -1.76
C GLU A 119 11.46 16.84 -3.07
N LYS A 120 10.65 17.79 -3.52
CA LYS A 120 10.97 18.61 -4.68
C LYS A 120 11.60 19.94 -4.27
N ASP A 121 12.70 20.28 -4.92
CA ASP A 121 13.30 21.61 -4.81
C ASP A 121 12.45 22.67 -5.53
N ALA A 122 12.89 23.93 -5.44
CA ALA A 122 12.20 25.04 -6.09
C ALA A 122 12.28 25.01 -7.63
N GLN A 123 13.16 24.19 -8.20
CA GLN A 123 13.29 23.96 -9.64
C GLN A 123 12.47 22.75 -10.11
N GLY A 124 11.84 22.03 -9.19
CA GLY A 124 11.03 20.84 -9.46
C GLY A 124 11.81 19.54 -9.57
N ALA A 125 13.12 19.54 -9.28
CA ALA A 125 13.93 18.32 -9.19
C ALA A 125 13.61 17.59 -7.89
N THR A 126 13.59 16.25 -7.93
CA THR A 126 13.29 15.42 -6.76
C THR A 126 14.58 14.97 -6.08
N ASP A 127 14.72 15.29 -4.80
CA ASP A 127 15.72 14.74 -3.90
C ASP A 127 15.14 13.54 -3.15
N LEU A 128 15.95 12.49 -3.02
CA LEU A 128 15.62 11.25 -2.34
C LEU A 128 16.64 10.99 -1.21
N TYR A 129 16.17 10.85 0.02
CA TYR A 129 17.03 10.66 1.20
C TYR A 129 16.38 9.76 2.24
N SER A 130 17.20 9.11 3.09
CA SER A 130 16.73 8.17 4.09
C SER A 130 16.46 8.85 5.43
N LEU A 131 15.53 8.32 6.21
CA LEU A 131 15.40 8.70 7.63
C LEU A 131 16.68 8.38 8.42
N ALA A 132 17.51 7.44 7.96
CA ALA A 132 18.80 7.13 8.58
C ALA A 132 19.80 8.29 8.49
N ASP A 133 19.66 9.21 7.52
CA ASP A 133 20.59 10.32 7.29
C ASP A 133 20.46 11.44 8.34
N PHE A 134 19.37 11.46 9.10
CA PHE A 134 19.13 12.42 10.18
C PHE A 134 19.92 12.05 11.46
N ASP A 135 20.23 13.04 12.31
CA ASP A 135 20.90 12.74 13.59
C ASP A 135 19.93 11.99 14.53
N SER A 136 20.39 10.86 15.08
CA SER A 136 19.65 10.09 16.10
C SER A 136 19.30 10.89 17.35
N ASN A 137 20.04 11.95 17.66
CA ASN A 137 19.73 12.85 18.77
C ASN A 137 18.54 13.77 18.48
N GLN A 138 18.22 13.99 17.20
CA GLN A 138 17.05 14.76 16.76
C GLN A 138 15.84 13.86 16.57
N VAL A 139 16.04 12.61 16.11
CA VAL A 139 14.99 11.61 15.98
C VAL A 139 14.75 10.93 17.33
N ARG A 140 13.86 11.51 18.14
CA ARG A 140 13.53 10.96 19.46
C ARG A 140 12.91 9.55 19.35
N PRO A 141 13.54 8.50 19.92
CA PRO A 141 13.07 7.11 19.79
C PRO A 141 11.66 6.88 20.37
N ASP A 142 11.29 7.68 21.36
CA ASP A 142 10.01 7.65 22.08
C ASP A 142 8.88 8.40 21.35
N SER A 143 9.17 9.03 20.21
CA SER A 143 8.16 9.75 19.41
C SER A 143 7.94 9.08 18.05
N LYS A 144 6.67 8.81 17.74
CA LYS A 144 6.28 8.20 16.46
C LYS A 144 6.86 9.00 15.28
N PHE A 145 7.51 8.30 14.33
CA PHE A 145 8.07 8.93 13.13
C PHE A 145 7.01 9.72 12.36
N SER A 146 5.79 9.20 12.26
CA SER A 146 4.64 9.89 11.68
C SER A 146 4.37 11.28 12.29
N ARG A 147 4.48 11.43 13.61
CA ARG A 147 4.29 12.73 14.27
C ARG A 147 5.40 13.71 13.90
N GLN A 148 6.65 13.24 13.88
CA GLN A 148 7.81 14.07 13.51
C GLN A 148 7.74 14.50 12.04
N TYR A 149 7.34 13.59 11.16
CA TYR A 149 7.08 13.87 9.75
C TYR A 149 5.98 14.94 9.58
N LEU A 150 4.83 14.79 10.23
CA LEU A 150 3.72 15.76 10.16
C LEU A 150 4.08 17.15 10.72
N LEU A 151 5.06 17.23 11.62
CA LEU A 151 5.62 18.50 12.11
C LEU A 151 6.63 19.13 11.13
N GLY A 152 6.94 18.45 10.02
CA GLY A 152 7.88 18.90 8.99
C GLY A 152 9.35 18.68 9.32
N LEU A 153 9.67 17.91 10.37
CA LEU A 153 11.07 17.72 10.81
C LEU A 153 11.93 16.98 9.78
N PHE A 154 11.30 16.16 8.93
CA PHE A 154 12.00 15.40 7.90
C PHE A 154 11.82 15.99 6.50
N GLY A 155 11.28 17.20 6.36
CA GLY A 155 10.91 17.72 5.05
C GLY A 155 9.81 16.89 4.39
N ALA A 156 9.78 16.88 3.06
CA ALA A 156 8.85 16.08 2.22
C ALA A 156 7.35 16.22 2.51
N VAL A 157 6.94 17.16 3.36
CA VAL A 157 5.53 17.51 3.61
C VAL A 157 5.00 18.46 2.53
N PRO A 158 3.72 18.35 2.14
CA PRO A 158 3.12 19.25 1.14
C PRO A 158 3.18 20.72 1.55
N LYS A 159 3.70 21.58 0.65
CA LYS A 159 3.71 23.04 0.83
C LYS A 159 2.35 23.63 0.45
N LEU A 160 1.46 23.73 1.43
CA LEU A 160 0.09 24.23 1.22
C LEU A 160 -0.01 25.75 1.02
N ALA A 161 1.05 26.50 1.31
CA ALA A 161 1.07 27.97 1.18
C ALA A 161 0.75 28.46 -0.26
N HIS A 162 1.03 27.64 -1.28
CA HIS A 162 0.73 27.96 -2.67
C HIS A 162 -0.64 27.47 -3.14
N PHE A 163 -1.43 26.84 -2.27
CA PHE A 163 -2.73 26.29 -2.65
C PHE A 163 -3.74 27.41 -2.91
N GLU A 164 -3.73 28.48 -2.11
CA GLU A 164 -4.58 29.66 -2.33
C GLU A 164 -4.21 30.35 -3.66
N GLU A 165 -2.92 30.55 -3.94
CA GLU A 165 -2.42 31.12 -5.20
C GLU A 165 -2.82 30.26 -6.42
N ALA A 166 -2.71 28.93 -6.30
CA ALA A 166 -3.10 28.00 -7.35
C ALA A 166 -4.61 28.02 -7.62
N VAL A 167 -5.43 28.12 -6.57
CA VAL A 167 -6.89 28.24 -6.67
C VAL A 167 -7.27 29.60 -7.28
N GLU A 168 -6.63 30.70 -6.88
CA GLU A 168 -6.87 32.02 -7.47
C GLU A 168 -6.55 32.05 -8.97
N HIS A 169 -5.47 31.40 -9.39
CA HIS A 169 -5.11 31.32 -10.81
C HIS A 169 -6.09 30.45 -11.61
N ALA A 170 -6.64 29.39 -11.01
CA ALA A 170 -7.62 28.51 -11.65
C ALA A 170 -9.04 29.11 -11.74
N LEU A 171 -9.36 30.11 -10.91
CA LEU A 171 -10.64 30.81 -10.90
C LEU A 171 -10.68 32.06 -11.80
N ARG A 172 -9.55 32.40 -12.45
CA ARG A 172 -9.46 33.45 -13.48
C ARG A 172 -9.62 32.87 -14.88
#